data_AF-A0A3D6B2B2-F1
#
_entry.id   AF-A0A3D6B2B2-F1
#
_cell.length_a   1.000
_cell.length_b   1.000
_cell.length_c   1.000
_cell.angle_alpha   90.00
_cell.angle_beta   90.00
_cell.angle_gamma   90.00
#
_symmetry.space_group_name_H-M   'P 1'
#
loop_
_entity.id
_entity.type
_entity.pdbx_description
1 polymer ?
#
loop_
_entity_poly.entity_id
_entity_poly.type
_entity_poly.pdbx_seq_one_letter_code
_entity_poly.pdbx_strand_id
1 'polypeptide(L)' 'MILIADSGSTKVDWAYFTPNGEVGRLKTMGINPAHVSDEAIVAVLSGEIL' A
#
# COMPACT_ATOMS: atom_id res chain seq x y z
N MET A 1 14.78 2.25 5.12
CA MET A 1 13.39 2.67 4.90
C MET A 1 12.55 1.41 4.86
N ILE A 2 11.47 1.36 5.63
CA ILE A 2 10.57 0.20 5.68
C ILE A 2 9.19 0.68 5.30
N LEU A 3 8.50 -0.06 4.43
CA LEU A 3 7.09 0.16 4.08
C LEU A 3 6.31 -1.07 4.56
N ILE A 4 5.27 -0.85 5.35
CA ILE A 4 4.37 -1.88 5.86
C ILE A 4 3.00 -1.66 5.23
N ALA A 5 2.40 -2.74 4.74
CA ALA A 5 1.04 -2.78 4.22
C ALA A 5 0.17 -3.68 5.09
N ASP A 6 -0.92 -3.15 5.63
CA ASP A 6 -1.99 -3.90 6.28
C ASP A 6 -3.21 -3.92 5.34
N SER A 7 -3.34 -5.00 4.56
CA SER A 7 -4.32 -5.09 3.48
C SER A 7 -5.60 -5.80 3.90
N GLY A 8 -6.74 -5.14 3.70
CA GLY A 8 -8.07 -5.72 3.76
C GLY A 8 -8.79 -5.66 2.40
N SER A 9 -9.96 -6.30 2.31
CA SER A 9 -10.73 -6.41 1.06
C SER A 9 -11.16 -5.06 0.46
N THR A 10 -11.25 -4.00 1.26
CA THR A 10 -11.71 -2.67 0.82
C THR A 10 -10.63 -1.61 0.84
N LYS A 11 -9.63 -1.72 1.71
CA LYS A 11 -8.58 -0.72 1.93
C LYS A 11 -7.27 -1.39 2.33
N VAL A 12 -6.16 -0.74 2.00
CA VAL A 12 -4.84 -1.03 2.57
C VAL A 12 -4.42 0.15 3.42
N ASP A 13 -3.98 -0.09 4.66
CA ASP A 13 -3.31 0.91 5.48
C ASP A 13 -1.80 0.78 5.32
N TRP A 14 -1.14 1.87 4.99
CA TRP A 14 0.30 1.90 4.74
C TRP A 14 1.00 2.72 5.81
N ALA A 15 2.15 2.21 6.26
CA ALA A 15 3.07 2.95 7.11
C ALA A 15 4.47 2.91 6.51
N TYR A 16 5.09 4.06 6.30
CA TYR A 16 6.50 4.15 5.91
C TYR A 16 7.34 4.75 7.04
N PHE A 17 8.52 4.17 7.24
CA PHE A 17 9.48 4.58 8.26
C PHE A 17 10.74 5.12 7.57
N THR A 18 11.03 6.40 7.79
CA THR A 18 12.28 7.01 7.34
C THR A 18 13.43 6.57 8.27
N PRO A 19 14.69 6.61 7.80
CA PRO A 19 15.85 6.33 8.66
C PRO A 19 15.93 7.22 9.90
N ASN A 20 15.31 8.39 9.88
CA ASN A 20 15.32 9.36 10.97
C ASN A 20 14.20 9.10 12.01
N GLY A 21 13.44 8.02 11.85
CA GLY A 21 12.35 7.66 12.76
C GLY A 21 11.02 8.36 12.46
N GLU A 22 10.92 9.12 11.37
CA GLU A 22 9.64 9.71 10.96
C GLU A 22 8.73 8.61 10.39
N VAL A 23 7.44 8.72 10.71
CA VAL A 23 6.41 7.80 10.26
C VAL A 23 5.38 8.58 9.47
N GLY A 24 5.17 8.21 8.22
CA GLY A 24 4.01 8.65 7.46
C GLY A 24 3.04 7.51 7.21
N ARG A 25 1.77 7.89 7.02
CA ARG A 25 0.68 6.95 6.79
C ARG A 25 -0.18 7.40 5.63
N LEU A 26 -0.66 6.44 4.86
CA LEU A 26 -1.66 6.66 3.83
C LEU A 26 -2.55 5.44 3.67
N LYS A 27 -3.65 5.60 2.94
CA LYS A 27 -4.57 4.51 2.64
C LYS A 27 -4.82 4.47 1.14
N THR A 28 -4.87 3.26 0.59
CA THR A 28 -5.27 3.02 -0.79
C THR A 28 -6.49 2.12 -0.82
N MET A 29 -7.04 1.88 -2.01
CA MET A 29 -8.00 0.79 -2.20
C MET A 29 -7.39 -0.58 -1.88
N GLY A 30 -8.25 -1.54 -1.53
CA GLY A 30 -7.85 -2.89 -1.15
C GLY A 30 -7.09 -3.62 -2.26
N ILE A 31 -5.98 -4.27 -1.89
CA ILE A 31 -5.12 -5.04 -2.81
C ILE A 31 -5.09 -6.48 -2.33
N ASN A 32 -5.60 -7.41 -3.13
CA ASN A 32 -5.55 -8.84 -2.83
C ASN A 32 -5.27 -9.64 -4.11
N PRO A 33 -4.10 -10.29 -4.24
CA PRO A 33 -3.74 -11.08 -5.42
C PRO A 33 -4.68 -12.23 -5.77
N ALA A 34 -5.50 -12.70 -4.81
CA ALA A 34 -6.51 -13.74 -5.06
C ALA A 34 -7.83 -13.19 -5.62
N HIS A 35 -8.05 -11.88 -5.56
CA HIS A 35 -9.33 -11.25 -5.93
C HIS A 35 -9.20 -10.10 -6.94
N VAL A 36 -8.00 -9.54 -7.11
CA VAL A 36 -7.72 -8.38 -7.96
C VAL A 36 -6.64 -8.78 -8.97
N SER A 37 -6.79 -8.35 -10.22
CA SER A 37 -5.80 -8.66 -11.27
C SER A 37 -4.49 -7.92 -11.06
N ASP A 38 -3.40 -8.49 -11.56
CA ASP A 38 -2.06 -7.90 -11.46
C ASP A 38 -2.03 -6.46 -12.01
N GLU A 39 -2.74 -6.18 -13.10
CA GLU A 39 -2.82 -4.83 -13.70
C GLU A 39 -3.45 -3.82 -12.74
N ALA A 40 -4.52 -4.22 -12.04
CA ALA A 40 -5.18 -3.37 -11.06
C ALA A 40 -4.28 -3.16 -9.83
N ILE A 41 -3.56 -4.19 -9.39
CA ILE A 41 -2.56 -4.07 -8.31
C ILE A 41 -1.46 -3.08 -8.72
N VAL A 42 -0.90 -3.22 -9.92
CA VAL A 42 0.14 -2.32 -10.46
C VAL A 42 -0.37 -0.89 -10.59
N ALA A 43 -1.61 -0.69 -11.02
CA ALA A 43 -2.21 0.64 -11.13
C ALA A 43 -2.30 1.35 -9.77
N VAL A 44 -2.70 0.63 -8.70
CA VAL A 44 -2.75 1.20 -7.34
C VAL A 44 -1.35 1.52 -6.83
N LEU A 45 -0.41 0.57 -6.95
CA LEU A 45 0.95 0.76 -6.46
C LEU A 45 1.64 1.93 -7.17
N SER A 46 1.48 2.05 -8.49
CA SER A 46 2.13 3.09 -9.30
C SER A 46 1.43 4.46 -9.22
N GLY A 47 0.15 4.49 -8.85
CA GLY A 47 -0.63 5.73 -8.78
C GLY A 47 -0.66 6.36 -7.39
N GLU A 48 -0.53 5.55 -6.34
CA GLU A 48 -0.73 6.00 -4.96
C GLU A 48 0.49 5.81 -4.03
N ILE A 49 1.43 4.90 -4.37
CA ILE A 49 2.54 4.52 -3.47
C ILE A 49 3.93 4.87 -4.02
N LEU A 50 4.21 4.51 -5.29
CA LEU A 50 5.51 4.66 -5.95
C LEU A 50 5.65 6.03 -6.61
#